data_AF-A0A9D0NYY8-F1
#
_entry.id   AF-A0A9D0NYY8-F1
#
_cell.length_a   1.000
_cell.length_b   1.000
_cell.length_c   1.000
_cell.angle_alpha   90.00
_cell.angle_beta   90.00
_cell.angle_gamma   90.00
#
_symmetry.space_group_name_H-M   'P 1'
#
loop_
_entity.id
_entity.type
_entity.pdbx_description
1 polymer ?
#
loop_
_entity_poly.entity_id
_entity_poly.type
_entity_poly.pdbx_seq_one_letter_code
_entity_poly.pdbx_strand_id
1 'polypeptide(L)'
;GRCPNFDAEAFWSSALLVADGADFLAQQAKGVPDIEVQSAHTSGLLHNLGLLWLADNLPEQASLGFSLAEDGGAATSLSCALRHTCGTDFTEVGGILGSAWHFPEVLVTGLKCHNDFSYSGQYWHIAALVGCASTMLTALKAGVDSFPDDLRLQRLGIHASERDEAYQRMSEQRESIHELVKTLFPK
;
A
#
# COMPACT_ATOMS: atom_id res chain seq x y z
N GLY A 1 -8.01 2.39 -19.85
CA GLY A 1 -8.20 0.94 -19.65
C GLY A 1 -9.67 0.59 -19.76
N ARG A 2 -10.06 -0.66 -19.47
CA ARG A 2 -11.48 -1.11 -19.48
C ARG A 2 -12.28 -0.58 -18.27
N CYS A 3 -11.62 -0.23 -17.17
CA CYS A 3 -12.21 0.42 -16.01
C CYS A 3 -12.06 1.95 -16.13
N PRO A 4 -13.16 2.72 -16.25
CA PRO A 4 -13.11 4.18 -16.42
C PRO A 4 -12.41 4.92 -15.28
N ASN A 5 -12.66 4.54 -14.03
CA ASN A 5 -12.12 5.24 -12.85
C ASN A 5 -10.81 4.64 -12.32
N PHE A 6 -10.13 3.80 -13.12
CA PHE A 6 -8.81 3.30 -12.75
C PHE A 6 -7.71 4.18 -13.36
N ASP A 7 -6.97 4.89 -12.50
CA ASP A 7 -5.82 5.70 -12.89
C ASP A 7 -4.52 4.89 -12.72
N ALA A 8 -3.94 4.47 -13.83
CA ALA A 8 -2.72 3.69 -13.86
C ALA A 8 -1.48 4.51 -13.43
N GLU A 9 -1.42 5.80 -13.77
CA GLU A 9 -0.33 6.68 -13.34
C GLU A 9 -0.38 6.83 -11.81
N ALA A 10 -1.55 7.15 -11.26
CA ALA A 10 -1.72 7.28 -9.81
C ALA A 10 -1.44 5.95 -9.08
N PHE A 11 -1.82 4.81 -9.68
CA PHE A 11 -1.52 3.48 -9.15
C PHE A 11 -0.01 3.25 -9.02
N TRP A 12 0.76 3.43 -10.09
CA TRP A 12 2.20 3.18 -10.08
C TRP A 12 2.96 4.19 -9.22
N SER A 13 2.55 5.47 -9.22
CA SER A 13 3.12 6.47 -8.31
C SER A 13 2.89 6.08 -6.85
N SER A 14 1.70 5.56 -6.52
CA SER A 14 1.40 5.05 -5.18
C SER A 14 2.26 3.84 -4.81
N ALA A 15 2.41 2.89 -5.73
CA ALA A 15 3.20 1.69 -5.53
C ALA A 15 4.67 2.01 -5.24
N LEU A 16 5.28 2.91 -6.03
CA LEU A 16 6.68 3.30 -5.86
C LEU A 16 6.91 4.09 -4.56
N LEU A 17 6.00 5.02 -4.20
CA LEU A 17 6.10 5.76 -2.95
C LEU A 17 5.98 4.84 -1.72
N VAL A 18 5.05 3.89 -1.73
CA VAL A 18 4.90 2.92 -0.64
C VAL A 18 6.10 1.97 -0.58
N ALA A 19 6.69 1.60 -1.72
CA ALA A 19 7.91 0.81 -1.76
C ALA A 19 9.10 1.53 -1.09
N ASP A 20 9.37 2.80 -1.43
CA ASP A 20 10.45 3.58 -0.80
C ASP A 20 10.19 3.80 0.69
N GLY A 21 8.96 4.13 1.09
CA GLY A 21 8.60 4.30 2.49
C GLY A 21 8.76 3.01 3.31
N ALA A 22 8.32 1.87 2.77
CA ALA A 22 8.44 0.58 3.44
C ALA A 22 9.91 0.12 3.54
N ASP A 23 10.71 0.37 2.50
CA ASP A 23 12.16 0.12 2.50
C ASP A 23 12.85 0.94 3.60
N PHE A 24 12.61 2.25 3.62
CA PHE A 24 13.20 3.14 4.62
C PHE A 24 12.82 2.72 6.04
N LEU A 25 11.54 2.45 6.31
CA LEU A 25 11.10 1.99 7.63
C LEU A 25 11.77 0.67 8.02
N ALA A 26 11.96 -0.26 7.07
CA ALA A 26 12.65 -1.52 7.33
C ALA A 26 14.12 -1.30 7.73
N GLN A 27 14.82 -0.36 7.09
CA GLN A 27 16.19 0.01 7.46
C GLN A 27 16.28 0.60 8.89
N GLN A 28 15.21 1.25 9.35
CA GLN A 28 15.13 1.81 10.70
C GLN A 28 14.68 0.81 11.77
N ALA A 29 14.24 -0.39 11.38
CA ALA A 29 13.68 -1.41 12.29
C ALA A 29 14.75 -2.11 13.15
N LYS A 30 15.36 -1.39 14.08
CA LYS A 30 16.44 -1.87 14.96
C LYS A 30 16.00 -2.93 15.98
N GLY A 31 14.70 -3.11 16.19
CA GLY A 31 14.12 -4.06 17.15
C GLY A 31 13.99 -5.50 16.63
N VAL A 32 14.25 -5.74 15.34
CA VAL A 32 14.19 -7.09 14.73
C VAL A 32 15.52 -7.38 14.05
N PRO A 33 16.28 -8.39 14.50
CA PRO A 33 17.47 -8.83 13.78
C PRO A 33 17.07 -9.40 12.41
N ASP A 34 17.88 -9.13 11.40
CA ASP A 34 17.77 -9.70 10.05
C ASP A 34 16.46 -9.38 9.31
N ILE A 35 15.90 -8.18 9.52
CA ILE A 35 14.74 -7.74 8.74
C ILE A 35 15.07 -7.68 7.24
N GLU A 36 14.24 -8.32 6.43
CA GLU A 36 14.45 -8.39 4.98
C GLU A 36 13.97 -7.09 4.30
N VAL A 37 14.84 -6.07 4.25
CA VAL A 37 14.55 -4.76 3.64
C VAL A 37 14.02 -4.90 2.20
N GLN A 38 14.62 -5.77 1.39
CA GLN A 38 14.16 -6.02 0.01
C GLN A 38 12.75 -6.61 -0.05
N SER A 39 12.37 -7.42 0.94
CA SER A 39 11.01 -7.98 1.05
C SER A 39 10.01 -6.89 1.44
N ALA A 40 10.39 -5.92 2.27
CA ALA A 40 9.56 -4.74 2.58
C ALA A 40 9.35 -3.86 1.34
N HIS A 41 10.43 -3.51 0.63
CA HIS A 41 10.36 -2.73 -0.62
C HIS A 41 9.48 -3.41 -1.67
N THR A 42 9.73 -4.69 -1.95
CA THR A 42 8.98 -5.47 -2.94
C THR A 42 7.51 -5.63 -2.53
N SER A 43 7.23 -5.86 -1.25
CA SER A 43 5.85 -5.89 -0.74
C SER A 43 5.15 -4.55 -0.90
N GLY A 44 5.85 -3.43 -0.64
CA GLY A 44 5.33 -2.09 -0.87
C GLY A 44 5.04 -1.80 -2.33
N LEU A 45 5.88 -2.26 -3.26
CA LEU A 45 5.64 -2.13 -4.70
C LEU A 45 4.40 -2.93 -5.15
N LEU A 46 4.18 -4.09 -4.54
CA LEU A 46 3.14 -5.04 -4.96
C LEU A 46 1.84 -4.94 -4.15
N HIS A 47 1.79 -4.15 -3.06
CA HIS A 47 0.72 -4.19 -2.06
C HIS A 47 -0.69 -4.05 -2.65
N ASN A 48 -0.83 -3.26 -3.70
CA ASN A 48 -2.10 -2.98 -4.37
C ASN A 48 -2.32 -3.77 -5.66
N LEU A 49 -1.52 -4.80 -5.96
CA LEU A 49 -1.62 -5.58 -7.19
C LEU A 49 -3.03 -6.13 -7.46
N GLY A 50 -3.81 -6.41 -6.40
CA GLY A 50 -5.21 -6.81 -6.55
C GLY A 50 -6.11 -5.76 -7.22
N LEU A 51 -5.78 -4.47 -7.16
CA LEU A 51 -6.50 -3.41 -7.87
C LEU A 51 -6.38 -3.54 -9.39
N LEU A 52 -5.20 -3.92 -9.90
CA LEU A 52 -5.02 -4.15 -11.35
C LEU A 52 -5.92 -5.28 -11.83
N TRP A 53 -5.99 -6.36 -11.05
CA TRP A 53 -6.85 -7.49 -11.39
C TRP A 53 -8.33 -7.12 -11.35
N LEU A 54 -8.77 -6.41 -10.31
CA LEU A 54 -10.15 -5.94 -10.18
C LEU A 54 -10.53 -5.00 -11.33
N ALA A 55 -9.65 -4.06 -11.70
CA ALA A 55 -9.89 -3.13 -12.79
C ALA A 55 -9.95 -3.81 -14.17
N ASP A 56 -9.25 -4.92 -14.37
CA ASP A 56 -9.27 -5.67 -15.63
C ASP A 56 -10.44 -6.68 -15.72
N ASN A 57 -10.73 -7.37 -14.61
CA ASN A 57 -11.67 -8.50 -14.59
C ASN A 57 -13.08 -8.12 -14.13
N LEU A 58 -13.22 -7.07 -13.32
CA LEU A 58 -14.49 -6.53 -12.83
C LEU A 58 -14.58 -5.00 -13.07
N PRO A 59 -14.37 -4.52 -14.32
CA PRO A 59 -14.17 -3.10 -14.58
C PRO A 59 -15.34 -2.21 -14.16
N GLU A 60 -16.58 -2.65 -14.34
CA GLU A 60 -17.77 -1.87 -13.96
C GLU A 60 -17.91 -1.77 -12.44
N GLN A 61 -17.79 -2.90 -11.73
CA GLN A 61 -17.90 -2.98 -10.27
C GLN A 61 -16.74 -2.28 -9.58
N ALA A 62 -15.52 -2.43 -10.10
CA ALA A 62 -14.34 -1.73 -9.61
C ALA A 62 -14.50 -0.21 -9.80
N SER A 63 -14.99 0.23 -10.96
CA SER A 63 -15.25 1.65 -11.20
C SER A 63 -16.26 2.23 -10.21
N LEU A 64 -17.34 1.50 -9.91
CA LEU A 64 -18.31 1.90 -8.88
C LEU A 64 -17.67 1.94 -7.48
N GLY A 65 -16.81 0.98 -7.16
CA GLY A 65 -16.08 0.95 -5.89
C GLY A 65 -15.14 2.14 -5.74
N PHE A 66 -14.44 2.53 -6.82
CA PHE A 66 -13.60 3.73 -6.84
C PHE A 66 -14.42 5.00 -6.60
N SER A 67 -15.52 5.18 -7.32
CA SER A 67 -16.44 6.32 -7.11
C SER A 67 -16.98 6.36 -5.69
N LEU A 68 -17.42 5.21 -5.15
CA LEU A 68 -17.99 5.16 -3.80
C LEU A 68 -16.97 5.52 -2.71
N ALA A 69 -15.72 5.10 -2.88
CA ALA A 69 -14.63 5.48 -1.98
C ALA A 69 -14.30 6.98 -2.08
N GLU A 70 -14.27 7.52 -3.30
CA GLU A 70 -14.03 8.94 -3.54
C GLU A 70 -15.14 9.82 -2.94
N ASP A 71 -16.41 9.51 -3.24
CA ASP A 71 -17.59 10.24 -2.75
C ASP A 71 -17.74 10.16 -1.23
N GLY A 72 -17.38 9.02 -0.64
CA GLY A 72 -17.44 8.80 0.81
C GLY A 72 -16.30 9.46 1.58
N GLY A 73 -15.21 9.85 0.92
CA GLY A 73 -14.02 10.42 1.54
C GLY A 73 -13.49 9.57 2.70
N ALA A 74 -13.18 10.21 3.83
CA ALA A 74 -12.65 9.51 5.01
C ALA A 74 -13.64 8.52 5.68
N ALA A 75 -14.93 8.59 5.36
CA ALA A 75 -15.94 7.71 5.96
C ALA A 75 -15.99 6.32 5.30
N THR A 76 -15.53 6.20 4.05
CA THR A 76 -15.61 4.97 3.27
C THR A 76 -14.24 4.57 2.74
N SER A 77 -13.62 3.56 3.36
CA SER A 77 -12.36 3.04 2.84
C SER A 77 -12.55 2.34 1.49
N LEU A 78 -11.49 2.35 0.66
CA LEU A 78 -11.50 1.67 -0.62
C LEU A 78 -11.78 0.15 -0.47
N SER A 79 -11.25 -0.49 0.57
CA SER A 79 -11.57 -1.89 0.88
C SER A 79 -13.06 -2.10 1.15
N CYS A 80 -13.70 -1.21 1.92
CA CYS A 80 -15.13 -1.30 2.20
C CYS A 80 -15.96 -1.11 0.92
N ALA A 81 -15.62 -0.10 0.13
CA ALA A 81 -16.30 0.20 -1.14
C ALA A 81 -16.19 -0.97 -2.13
N LEU A 82 -14.99 -1.54 -2.31
CA LEU A 82 -14.79 -2.69 -3.20
C LEU A 82 -15.46 -3.95 -2.67
N ARG A 83 -15.47 -4.21 -1.36
CA ARG A 83 -16.25 -5.33 -0.80
C ARG A 83 -17.74 -5.18 -1.10
N HIS A 84 -18.26 -3.95 -1.07
CA HIS A 84 -19.65 -3.68 -1.40
C HIS A 84 -19.97 -3.90 -2.88
N THR A 85 -19.10 -3.46 -3.81
CA THR A 85 -19.40 -3.51 -5.26
C THR A 85 -18.89 -4.77 -5.95
N CYS A 86 -17.75 -5.31 -5.53
CA CYS A 86 -17.08 -6.47 -6.12
C CYS A 86 -17.23 -7.75 -5.30
N GLY A 87 -17.73 -7.68 -4.06
CA GLY A 87 -17.80 -8.82 -3.13
C GLY A 87 -16.46 -9.22 -2.49
N THR A 88 -15.38 -8.49 -2.78
CA THR A 88 -14.01 -8.69 -2.27
C THR A 88 -13.27 -7.35 -2.25
N ASP A 89 -12.12 -7.25 -1.58
CA ASP A 89 -11.20 -6.12 -1.76
C ASP A 89 -9.89 -6.53 -2.45
N PHE A 90 -9.03 -5.53 -2.66
CA PHE A 90 -7.75 -5.67 -3.34
C PHE A 90 -6.69 -6.39 -2.51
N THR A 91 -6.78 -6.39 -1.17
CA THR A 91 -5.79 -7.10 -0.35
C THR A 91 -6.05 -8.60 -0.37
N GLU A 92 -7.33 -9.00 -0.33
CA GLU A 92 -7.74 -10.39 -0.50
C GLU A 92 -7.39 -10.93 -1.89
N VAL A 93 -7.72 -10.17 -2.95
CA VAL A 93 -7.33 -10.52 -4.33
C VAL A 93 -5.81 -10.56 -4.47
N GLY A 94 -5.08 -9.59 -3.91
CA GLY A 94 -3.62 -9.55 -3.93
C GLY A 94 -2.98 -10.78 -3.29
N GLY A 95 -3.50 -11.23 -2.14
CA GLY A 95 -3.05 -12.46 -1.48
C GLY A 95 -3.30 -13.72 -2.31
N ILE A 96 -4.47 -13.81 -2.97
CA ILE A 96 -4.80 -14.92 -3.87
C ILE A 96 -3.85 -14.94 -5.07
N LEU A 97 -3.64 -13.79 -5.71
CA LEU A 97 -2.72 -13.65 -6.85
C LEU A 97 -1.29 -14.02 -6.48
N GLY A 98 -0.78 -13.47 -5.38
CA GLY A 98 0.57 -13.78 -4.91
C GLY A 98 0.76 -15.27 -4.63
N SER A 99 -0.25 -15.93 -4.04
CA SER A 99 -0.22 -17.38 -3.82
C SER A 99 -0.24 -18.17 -5.14
N ALA A 100 -1.10 -17.77 -6.08
CA ALA A 100 -1.23 -18.42 -7.39
C ALA A 100 0.03 -18.26 -8.25
N TRP A 101 0.78 -17.17 -8.09
CA TRP A 101 2.05 -16.93 -8.77
C TRP A 101 3.26 -17.44 -7.99
N HIS A 102 3.05 -18.16 -6.88
CA HIS A 102 4.10 -18.73 -6.05
C HIS A 102 5.10 -17.69 -5.51
N PHE A 103 4.62 -16.50 -5.14
CA PHE A 103 5.44 -15.54 -4.43
C PHE A 103 5.85 -16.08 -3.05
N PRO A 104 7.03 -15.68 -2.54
CA PRO A 104 7.40 -15.93 -1.16
C PRO A 104 6.31 -15.49 -0.19
N GLU A 105 6.06 -16.29 0.85
CA GLU A 105 5.00 -16.04 1.83
C GLU A 105 5.11 -14.65 2.48
N VAL A 106 6.34 -14.18 2.70
CA VAL A 106 6.62 -12.83 3.19
C VAL A 106 5.98 -11.72 2.32
N LEU A 107 6.02 -11.87 1.00
CA LEU A 107 5.37 -10.94 0.07
C LEU A 107 3.86 -11.10 0.12
N VAL A 108 3.36 -12.35 0.08
CA VAL A 108 1.92 -12.63 0.14
C VAL A 108 1.29 -12.03 1.39
N THR A 109 1.95 -12.12 2.54
CA THR A 109 1.53 -11.46 3.78
C THR A 109 1.51 -9.94 3.64
N GLY A 110 2.55 -9.34 3.05
CA GLY A 110 2.59 -7.90 2.77
C GLY A 110 1.39 -7.43 1.93
N LEU A 111 1.03 -8.16 0.87
CA LEU A 111 -0.13 -7.85 0.03
C LEU A 111 -1.46 -8.02 0.77
N LYS A 112 -1.61 -9.12 1.52
CA LYS A 112 -2.88 -9.50 2.12
C LYS A 112 -3.22 -8.74 3.40
N CYS A 113 -2.20 -8.45 4.22
CA CYS A 113 -2.38 -8.06 5.61
C CYS A 113 -1.96 -6.62 5.92
N HIS A 114 -1.46 -5.84 4.96
CA HIS A 114 -1.00 -4.47 5.23
C HIS A 114 -2.09 -3.53 5.76
N ASN A 115 -3.36 -3.75 5.40
CA ASN A 115 -4.49 -2.98 5.93
C ASN A 115 -5.07 -3.54 7.24
N ASP A 116 -4.58 -4.68 7.73
CA ASP A 116 -4.99 -5.24 9.02
C ASP A 116 -4.00 -4.82 10.11
N PHE A 117 -4.34 -3.75 10.83
CA PHE A 117 -3.54 -3.23 11.95
C PHE A 117 -3.50 -4.16 13.17
N SER A 118 -4.33 -5.19 13.21
CA SER A 118 -4.35 -6.20 14.27
C SER A 118 -3.53 -7.46 13.93
N TYR A 119 -3.12 -7.61 12.66
CA TYR A 119 -2.36 -8.76 12.21
C TYR A 119 -1.03 -8.91 12.96
N SER A 120 -0.81 -10.10 13.51
CA SER A 120 0.34 -10.46 14.33
C SER A 120 0.92 -11.85 14.00
N GLY A 121 0.53 -12.41 12.85
CA GLY A 121 1.00 -13.72 12.37
C GLY A 121 2.42 -13.69 11.79
N GLN A 122 2.76 -14.71 11.00
CA GLN A 122 4.06 -14.81 10.34
C GLN A 122 4.28 -13.61 9.41
N TYR A 123 5.49 -13.03 9.42
CA TYR A 123 5.82 -11.82 8.65
C TYR A 123 4.97 -10.57 8.97
N TRP A 124 4.36 -10.49 10.17
CA TRP A 124 3.58 -9.30 10.58
C TRP A 124 4.35 -7.99 10.47
N HIS A 125 5.68 -8.02 10.63
CA HIS A 125 6.53 -6.85 10.52
C HIS A 125 6.49 -6.25 9.11
N ILE A 126 6.48 -7.07 8.06
CA ILE A 126 6.35 -6.59 6.68
C ILE A 126 4.97 -5.97 6.45
N ALA A 127 3.90 -6.62 6.91
CA ALA A 127 2.56 -6.05 6.83
C ALA A 127 2.45 -4.69 7.56
N ALA A 128 3.08 -4.57 8.74
CA ALA A 128 3.09 -3.32 9.50
C ALA A 128 3.85 -2.20 8.78
N LEU A 129 5.03 -2.49 8.22
CA LEU A 129 5.84 -1.51 7.48
C LEU A 129 5.12 -1.01 6.23
N VAL A 130 4.56 -1.93 5.43
CA VAL A 130 3.80 -1.58 4.21
C VAL A 130 2.51 -0.83 4.57
N GLY A 131 1.80 -1.26 5.61
CA GLY A 131 0.59 -0.61 6.09
C GLY A 131 0.84 0.82 6.57
N CYS A 132 1.94 1.04 7.29
CA CYS A 132 2.36 2.37 7.72
C CYS A 132 2.68 3.26 6.52
N ALA A 133 3.51 2.80 5.57
CA ALA A 133 3.83 3.56 4.37
C ALA A 133 2.59 3.89 3.52
N SER A 134 1.64 2.95 3.38
CA SER A 134 0.37 3.20 2.70
C SER A 134 -0.49 4.25 3.42
N THR A 135 -0.49 4.24 4.75
CA THR A 135 -1.20 5.24 5.57
C THR A 135 -0.57 6.64 5.43
N MET A 136 0.77 6.72 5.42
CA MET A 136 1.50 7.95 5.15
C MET A 136 1.19 8.51 3.75
N LEU A 137 1.14 7.66 2.73
CA LEU A 137 0.72 8.08 1.38
C LEU A 137 -0.72 8.60 1.37
N THR A 138 -1.62 8.00 2.15
CA THR A 138 -3.01 8.46 2.24
C THR A 138 -3.08 9.86 2.85
N ALA A 139 -2.29 10.12 3.89
CA ALA A 139 -2.16 11.44 4.50
C ALA A 139 -1.57 12.49 3.52
N LEU A 140 -0.52 12.12 2.76
CA LEU A 140 0.07 12.96 1.71
C LEU A 140 -0.94 13.33 0.61
N LYS A 141 -1.81 12.40 0.22
CA LYS A 141 -2.87 12.65 -0.78
C LYS A 141 -3.95 13.58 -0.23
N ALA A 142 -4.29 13.44 1.05
CA ALA A 142 -5.24 14.31 1.74
C ALA A 142 -4.66 15.68 2.12
N GLY A 143 -3.34 15.87 2.01
CA GLY A 143 -2.66 17.11 2.41
C GLY A 143 -2.67 17.34 3.91
N VAL A 144 -2.65 16.26 4.70
CA VAL A 144 -2.64 16.31 6.17
C VAL A 144 -1.34 15.72 6.70
N ASP A 145 -0.72 16.39 7.66
CA ASP A 145 0.53 15.93 8.30
C ASP A 145 0.26 15.06 9.54
N SER A 146 -0.89 14.37 9.55
CA SER A 146 -1.31 13.52 10.65
C SER A 146 -1.89 12.21 10.13
N PHE A 147 -1.41 11.11 10.69
CA PHE A 147 -1.89 9.77 10.39
C PHE A 147 -1.89 8.93 11.68
N PRO A 148 -2.73 7.89 11.76
CA PRO A 148 -2.79 7.01 12.92
C PRO A 148 -1.42 6.43 13.26
N ASP A 149 -1.08 6.39 14.56
CA ASP A 149 0.11 5.68 15.02
C ASP A 149 -0.14 4.16 14.95
N ASP A 150 0.84 3.42 14.45
CA ASP A 150 0.82 1.96 14.47
C ASP A 150 1.76 1.47 15.57
N LEU A 151 1.17 1.04 16.69
CA LEU A 151 1.91 0.54 17.86
C LEU A 151 2.84 -0.63 17.52
N ARG A 152 2.63 -1.32 16.39
CA ARG A 152 3.52 -2.37 15.90
C ARG A 152 4.89 -1.83 15.49
N LEU A 153 5.00 -0.57 15.07
CA LEU A 153 6.29 0.06 14.76
C LEU A 153 7.19 0.20 15.98
N GLN A 154 6.60 0.51 17.14
CA GLN A 154 7.34 0.58 18.40
C GLN A 154 7.96 -0.79 18.76
N ARG A 155 7.26 -1.89 18.44
CA ARG A 155 7.78 -3.26 18.59
C ARG A 155 8.93 -3.58 17.62
N LEU A 156 9.04 -2.84 16.52
CA LEU A 156 10.16 -2.90 15.57
C LEU A 156 11.31 -1.95 15.95
N GLY A 157 11.19 -1.20 17.05
CA GLY A 157 12.16 -0.18 17.44
C GLY A 157 12.13 1.08 16.56
N ILE A 158 11.04 1.29 15.83
CA ILE A 158 10.80 2.50 15.03
C ILE A 158 9.99 3.47 15.89
N HIS A 159 10.55 4.66 16.13
CA HIS A 159 9.88 5.71 16.89
C HIS A 159 9.26 6.76 15.97
N ALA A 160 8.57 7.73 16.56
CA ALA A 160 7.93 8.81 15.81
C ALA A 160 8.93 9.57 14.92
N SER A 161 10.18 9.76 15.37
CA SER A 161 11.24 10.41 14.59
C SER A 161 11.51 9.74 13.24
N GLU A 162 11.75 8.43 13.25
CA GLU A 162 12.04 7.66 12.03
C GLU A 162 10.81 7.57 11.13
N ARG A 163 9.61 7.48 11.72
CA ARG A 163 8.35 7.50 10.98
C ARG A 163 8.10 8.85 10.30
N ASP A 164 8.35 9.95 11.00
CA ASP A 164 8.17 11.30 10.46
C ASP A 164 9.23 11.59 9.38
N GLU A 165 10.46 11.07 9.52
CA GLU A 165 11.48 11.11 8.48
C GLU A 165 11.05 10.33 7.22
N ALA A 166 10.44 9.15 7.38
CA ALA A 166 9.87 8.39 6.28
C ALA A 166 8.78 9.19 5.54
N TYR A 167 7.87 9.84 6.28
CA TYR A 167 6.83 10.69 5.71
C TYR A 167 7.41 11.87 4.91
N GLN A 168 8.39 12.59 5.47
CA GLN A 168 9.03 13.71 4.79
C GLN A 168 9.73 13.25 3.52
N ARG A 169 10.48 12.15 3.59
CA ARG A 169 11.14 11.54 2.43
C ARG A 169 10.14 11.21 1.32
N MET A 170 9.02 10.56 1.64
CA MET A 170 7.97 10.25 0.67
C MET A 170 7.35 11.52 0.06
N SER A 171 7.18 12.58 0.87
CA SER A 171 6.69 13.88 0.42
C SER A 171 7.63 14.51 -0.62
N GLU A 172 8.93 14.55 -0.32
CA GLU A 172 9.97 15.12 -1.19
C GLU A 172 10.10 14.37 -2.52
N GLN A 173 9.97 13.05 -2.50
CA GLN A 173 10.10 12.22 -3.71
C GLN A 173 8.86 12.19 -4.59
N ARG A 174 7.71 12.67 -4.10
CA ARG A 174 6.40 12.54 -4.77
C ARG A 174 6.41 13.05 -6.20
N GLU A 175 6.96 14.24 -6.43
CA GLU A 175 7.00 14.86 -7.75
C GLU A 175 7.93 14.09 -8.70
N SER A 176 9.13 13.73 -8.22
CA SER A 176 10.10 12.95 -9.01
C SER A 176 9.56 11.57 -9.41
N ILE A 177 8.88 10.88 -8.49
CA ILE A 177 8.28 9.57 -8.77
C ILE A 177 7.14 9.71 -9.78
N HIS A 178 6.33 10.77 -9.67
CA HIS A 178 5.25 11.02 -10.61
C HIS A 178 5.76 11.24 -12.04
N GLU A 179 6.83 12.02 -12.23
CA GLU A 179 7.44 12.22 -13.54
C GLU A 179 8.11 10.95 -14.09
N LEU A 180 8.73 10.14 -13.22
CA LEU A 180 9.24 8.83 -13.61
C LEU A 180 8.13 7.92 -14.14
N VAL A 181 7.00 7.86 -13.43
CA VAL A 181 5.85 7.01 -13.81
C VAL A 181 5.27 7.44 -15.15
N LYS A 182 5.09 8.74 -15.39
CA LYS A 182 4.66 9.25 -16.71
C LYS A 182 5.58 8.81 -17.84
N THR A 183 6.88 8.74 -17.57
CA THR A 183 7.88 8.31 -18.55
C THR A 183 7.81 6.81 -18.82
N LEU A 184 7.57 6.00 -17.78
CA LEU A 184 7.49 4.54 -17.88
C LEU A 184 6.16 4.03 -18.45
N PHE A 185 5.06 4.76 -18.20
CA PHE A 185 3.70 4.38 -18.59
C PHE A 185 3.00 5.54 -19.32
N PRO A 186 3.44 5.89 -20.54
CA PRO A 186 2.78 6.93 -21.33
C PRO A 186 1.35 6.51 -21.68
N LYS A 187 0.45 7.50 -21.74
CA LYS A 187 -0.98 7.32 -22.06
C LYS A 187 -1.23 6.70 -23.44
#